data_AF-A0A6V2HDC5-F1
#
_entry.id   AF-A0A6V2HDC5-F1
#
_cell.length_a   1.000
_cell.length_b   1.000
_cell.length_c   1.000
_cell.angle_alpha   90.00
_cell.angle_beta   90.00
_cell.angle_gamma   90.00
#
_symmetry.space_group_name_H-M   'P 1'
#
loop_
_entity.id
_entity.type
_entity.pdbx_description
1 polymer ?
#
loop_
_entity_poly.entity_id
_entity_poly.type
_entity_poly.pdbx_seq_one_letter_code
_entity_poly.pdbx_strand_id
1 'polypeptide(L)'
;MQTANDNITAITSTEFDSALKPENDELDSASKAEKDVEAEKCLSIITLLSEDEKEKAARTSYKYLVASTSATSKDGDNSEKPPPPSTEERDKYAMAMARRHLRAENGNEKKALQKMRNTIEYRDKMKIDVIRQCFTKNESDFTPPPEEEEEYQYHIDNLAPNLLEGKLFVRGYSKDDRALYITRTYLFEAFSN
;
A
#
# COMPACT_ATOMS: atom_id res chain seq x y z
N MET A 1 -24.45 -58.92 12.49
CA MET A 1 -24.86 -58.18 11.28
C MET A 1 -23.63 -57.48 10.74
N GLN A 2 -23.09 -58.00 9.64
CA GLN A 2 -22.02 -57.41 8.83
C GLN A 2 -22.64 -56.50 7.77
N THR A 3 -22.04 -55.34 7.54
CA THR A 3 -22.06 -54.57 6.27
C THR A 3 -20.76 -53.75 6.25
N ALA A 4 -19.77 -54.16 5.45
CA ALA A 4 -19.31 -53.49 4.22
C ALA A 4 -18.82 -52.04 4.51
N ASN A 5 -17.53 -51.68 4.54
CA ASN A 5 -16.36 -52.00 3.72
C ASN A 5 -16.47 -51.55 2.25
N ASP A 6 -16.53 -50.23 2.04
CA ASP A 6 -16.34 -49.61 0.73
C ASP A 6 -15.05 -48.78 0.71
N ASN A 7 -14.01 -49.43 0.19
CA ASN A 7 -12.82 -48.80 -0.38
C ASN A 7 -13.22 -47.96 -1.58
N ILE A 8 -13.05 -46.64 -1.50
CA ILE A 8 -13.03 -45.79 -2.69
C ILE A 8 -11.57 -45.46 -3.00
N THR A 9 -10.99 -46.28 -3.87
CA THR A 9 -9.80 -45.94 -4.63
C THR A 9 -10.26 -45.13 -5.84
N ALA A 10 -9.83 -43.88 -5.96
CA ALA A 10 -10.07 -43.07 -7.16
C ALA A 10 -8.81 -42.28 -7.53
N ILE A 11 -7.97 -42.97 -8.31
CA ILE A 11 -7.37 -42.53 -9.57
C ILE A 11 -6.64 -41.18 -9.55
N THR A 12 -5.31 -41.29 -9.46
CA THR A 12 -4.35 -40.29 -9.93
C THR A 12 -4.54 -40.07 -11.43
N SER A 13 -5.07 -38.91 -11.81
CA SER A 13 -5.13 -38.46 -13.21
C SER A 13 -3.90 -37.61 -13.52
N THR A 14 -2.73 -38.24 -13.52
CA THR A 14 -1.63 -37.79 -14.37
C THR A 14 -1.95 -38.23 -15.79
N GLU A 15 -1.80 -37.32 -16.75
CA GLU A 15 -2.01 -37.52 -18.20
C GLU A 15 -3.44 -37.26 -18.70
N PHE A 16 -3.78 -35.99 -18.91
CA PHE A 16 -4.62 -35.60 -20.04
C PHE A 16 -4.23 -34.16 -20.46
N ASP A 17 -3.94 -34.01 -21.76
CA ASP A 17 -3.64 -32.77 -22.50
C ASP A 17 -2.23 -32.15 -22.40
N SER A 18 -1.24 -32.98 -22.76
CA SER A 18 -0.03 -32.49 -23.44
C SER A 18 -0.27 -32.50 -24.97
N ALA A 19 -1.09 -31.56 -25.46
CA ALA A 19 -1.27 -31.36 -26.92
C ALA A 19 -1.99 -30.05 -27.28
N LEU A 20 -1.53 -28.87 -26.85
CA LEU A 20 -1.95 -27.60 -27.46
C LEU A 20 -0.80 -26.57 -27.52
N LYS A 21 -0.16 -26.53 -28.70
CA LYS A 21 0.53 -25.40 -29.37
C LYS A 21 1.75 -24.73 -28.70
N PRO A 22 2.95 -24.81 -29.33
CA PRO A 22 4.04 -23.86 -29.11
C PRO A 22 3.81 -22.63 -30.01
N GLU A 23 2.97 -21.69 -29.58
CA GLU A 23 2.86 -20.35 -30.18
C GLU A 23 2.50 -19.38 -29.06
N ASN A 24 3.50 -18.90 -28.29
CA ASN A 24 3.43 -17.63 -27.52
C ASN A 24 4.72 -17.24 -26.75
N ASP A 25 5.90 -17.76 -27.08
CA ASP A 25 7.15 -17.33 -26.40
C ASP A 25 7.55 -15.87 -26.73
N GLU A 26 7.13 -15.31 -27.87
CA GLU A 26 7.47 -13.93 -28.24
C GLU A 26 6.71 -12.86 -27.43
N LEU A 27 5.46 -13.13 -27.03
CA LEU A 27 4.61 -12.17 -26.30
C LEU A 27 5.05 -11.96 -24.86
N ASP A 28 5.58 -13.00 -24.20
CA ASP A 28 6.12 -12.89 -22.85
C ASP A 28 7.48 -12.18 -22.82
N SER A 29 8.28 -12.30 -23.88
CA SER A 29 9.60 -11.65 -23.98
C SER A 29 9.50 -10.13 -24.08
N ALA A 30 8.53 -9.60 -24.85
CA ALA A 30 8.29 -8.17 -24.98
C ALA A 30 7.75 -7.57 -23.68
N SER A 31 6.82 -8.26 -23.00
CA SER A 31 6.30 -7.83 -21.69
C SER A 31 7.39 -7.76 -20.63
N LYS A 32 8.36 -8.67 -20.68
CA LYS A 32 9.50 -8.70 -19.75
C LYS A 32 10.46 -7.53 -20.01
N ALA A 33 10.84 -7.31 -21.26
CA ALA A 33 11.72 -6.20 -21.64
C ALA A 33 11.14 -4.82 -21.24
N GLU A 34 9.84 -4.61 -21.42
CA GLU A 34 9.18 -3.36 -20.98
C GLU A 34 9.20 -3.18 -19.46
N LYS A 35 9.01 -4.26 -18.69
CA LYS A 35 9.10 -4.23 -17.22
C LYS A 35 10.52 -3.93 -16.75
N ASP A 36 11.53 -4.45 -17.43
CA ASP A 36 12.93 -4.22 -17.11
C ASP A 36 13.30 -2.75 -17.38
N VAL A 37 12.88 -2.18 -18.52
CA VAL A 37 13.07 -0.74 -18.82
C VAL A 37 12.33 0.15 -17.81
N GLU A 38 11.10 -0.20 -17.42
CA GLU A 38 10.37 0.54 -16.37
C GLU A 38 11.12 0.48 -15.03
N ALA A 39 11.66 -0.68 -14.66
CA ALA A 39 12.40 -0.87 -13.42
C ALA A 39 13.69 -0.05 -13.40
N GLU A 40 14.45 -0.01 -14.50
CA GLU A 40 15.65 0.82 -14.64
C GLU A 40 15.34 2.31 -14.48
N LYS A 41 14.26 2.80 -15.10
CA LYS A 41 13.79 4.18 -14.94
C LYS A 41 13.28 4.48 -13.53
N CYS A 42 12.67 3.51 -12.85
CA CYS A 42 12.31 3.69 -11.45
C CYS A 42 13.57 3.78 -10.59
N LEU A 43 14.58 2.96 -10.85
CA LEU A 43 15.84 2.97 -10.14
C LEU A 43 16.59 4.29 -10.34
N SER A 44 16.62 4.83 -11.56
CA SER A 44 17.21 6.15 -11.83
C SER A 44 16.52 7.27 -11.04
N ILE A 45 15.19 7.23 -10.90
CA ILE A 45 14.45 8.18 -10.06
C ILE A 45 14.85 8.04 -8.60
N ILE A 46 14.91 6.81 -8.07
CA ILE A 46 15.24 6.55 -6.65
C ILE A 46 16.67 6.96 -6.32
N THR A 47 17.64 6.73 -7.20
CA THR A 47 19.04 7.10 -6.95
C THR A 47 19.26 8.62 -6.90
N LEU A 48 18.36 9.40 -7.52
CA LEU A 48 18.37 10.87 -7.49
C LEU A 48 17.69 11.47 -6.26
N LEU A 49 17.03 10.66 -5.44
CA LEU A 49 16.46 11.09 -4.17
C LEU A 49 17.50 11.04 -3.05
N SER A 50 17.43 12.01 -2.15
CA SER A 50 18.14 11.96 -0.87
C SER A 50 17.60 10.85 0.02
N GLU A 51 18.37 10.46 1.05
CA GLU A 51 17.96 9.40 1.97
C GLU A 51 16.66 9.75 2.74
N ASP A 52 16.45 11.02 3.07
CA ASP A 52 15.21 11.52 3.67
C ASP A 52 14.02 11.43 2.69
N GLU A 53 14.21 11.84 1.44
CA GLU A 53 13.18 11.71 0.41
C GLU A 53 12.82 10.24 0.15
N LYS A 54 13.80 9.32 0.16
CA LYS A 54 13.55 7.88 0.03
C LYS A 54 12.73 7.34 1.20
N GLU A 55 13.04 7.77 2.42
CA GLU A 55 12.30 7.39 3.61
C GLU A 55 10.84 7.88 3.53
N LYS A 56 10.63 9.16 3.20
CA LYS A 56 9.29 9.73 3.01
C LYS A 56 8.51 9.08 1.88
N ALA A 57 9.19 8.74 0.78
CA ALA A 57 8.61 8.00 -0.32
C ALA A 57 8.18 6.58 0.10
N ALA A 58 9.03 5.87 0.84
CA ALA A 58 8.73 4.53 1.35
C ALA A 58 7.52 4.56 2.31
N ARG A 59 7.43 5.57 3.17
CA ARG A 59 6.30 5.79 4.10
C ARG A 59 4.96 5.98 3.41
N THR A 60 4.90 6.27 2.11
CA THR A 60 3.61 6.24 1.37
C THR A 60 2.92 4.87 1.47
N SER A 61 3.68 3.79 1.65
CA SER A 61 3.14 2.48 1.99
C SER A 61 2.77 2.42 3.46
N TYR A 62 1.51 2.07 3.77
CA TYR A 62 1.07 1.89 5.17
C TYR A 62 1.81 0.76 5.87
N LYS A 63 2.08 -0.32 5.15
CA LYS A 63 2.88 -1.43 5.67
C LYS A 63 4.28 -0.98 6.08
N TYR A 64 4.92 -0.14 5.28
CA TYR A 64 6.24 0.40 5.62
C TYR A 64 6.17 1.39 6.79
N LEU A 65 5.22 2.34 6.76
CA LEU A 65 5.02 3.30 7.84
C LEU A 65 4.89 2.61 9.20
N VAL A 66 4.01 1.61 9.30
CA VAL A 66 3.79 0.85 10.52
C VAL A 66 5.08 0.16 10.97
N ALA A 67 5.78 -0.55 10.06
CA ALA A 67 7.04 -1.22 10.39
C ALA A 67 8.13 -0.25 10.85
N SER A 68 8.25 0.92 10.20
CA SER A 68 9.25 1.94 10.54
C SER A 68 8.97 2.62 11.90
N THR A 69 7.71 2.76 12.28
CA THR A 69 7.31 3.44 13.53
C THR A 69 7.30 2.48 14.72
N SER A 70 6.89 1.22 14.52
CA SER A 70 6.93 0.18 15.56
C SER A 70 8.35 -0.17 16.03
N ALA A 71 9.36 0.07 15.20
CA ALA A 71 10.76 -0.13 15.59
C ALA A 71 11.30 0.96 16.53
N THR A 72 10.61 2.11 16.64
CA THR A 72 11.12 3.31 17.33
C THR A 72 10.47 3.64 18.66
N SER A 73 9.35 2.98 19.03
CA SER A 73 8.67 3.20 20.31
C SER A 73 9.55 2.74 21.48
N LYS A 74 9.71 3.59 22.51
CA LYS A 74 10.69 3.42 23.61
C LYS A 74 10.17 2.60 24.80
N ASP A 75 8.94 2.11 24.76
CA ASP A 75 8.35 1.52 25.96
C ASP A 75 8.69 0.03 26.09
N GLY A 76 9.62 -0.25 27.01
CA GLY A 76 9.50 -1.12 28.18
C GLY A 76 9.02 -2.57 28.09
N ASP A 77 8.45 -3.06 26.98
CA ASP A 77 7.92 -4.42 26.93
C ASP A 77 8.92 -5.40 26.28
N ASN A 78 9.18 -6.53 26.94
CA ASN A 78 10.17 -7.54 26.56
C ASN A 78 9.72 -8.40 25.34
N SER A 79 8.77 -7.90 24.54
CA SER A 79 8.40 -8.52 23.27
C SER A 79 9.48 -8.20 22.23
N GLU A 80 9.97 -9.22 21.52
CA GLU A 80 10.95 -9.05 20.44
C GLU A 80 10.42 -8.04 19.40
N LYS A 81 10.93 -6.81 19.46
CA LYS A 81 10.55 -5.77 18.50
C LYS A 81 11.00 -6.20 17.11
N PRO A 82 10.14 -6.04 16.08
CA PRO A 82 10.57 -6.25 14.72
C PRO A 82 11.73 -5.29 14.42
N PRO A 83 12.79 -5.76 13.74
CA PRO A 83 13.91 -4.91 13.39
C PRO A 83 13.42 -3.75 12.50
N PRO A 84 14.10 -2.58 12.56
CA PRO A 84 13.79 -1.50 11.64
C PRO A 84 13.93 -1.98 10.20
N PRO A 85 13.10 -1.49 9.25
CA PRO A 85 13.19 -1.88 7.86
C PRO A 85 14.58 -1.64 7.29
N SER A 86 15.06 -2.59 6.48
CA SER A 86 16.35 -2.43 5.82
C SER A 86 16.32 -1.33 4.74
N THR A 87 17.49 -0.85 4.32
CA THR A 87 17.61 0.09 3.20
C THR A 87 17.03 -0.48 1.91
N GLU A 88 17.18 -1.78 1.68
CA GLU A 88 16.59 -2.48 0.52
C GLU A 88 15.06 -2.49 0.58
N GLU A 89 14.48 -2.70 1.77
CA GLU A 89 13.03 -2.64 1.95
C GLU A 89 12.50 -1.23 1.74
N ARG A 90 13.19 -0.21 2.29
CA ARG A 90 12.85 1.20 2.05
C ARG A 90 12.83 1.51 0.56
N ASP A 91 13.90 1.17 -0.14
CA ASP A 91 14.04 1.46 -1.57
C ASP A 91 12.98 0.69 -2.39
N LYS A 92 12.64 -0.53 -2.00
CA LYS A 92 11.53 -1.30 -2.60
C LYS A 92 10.18 -0.60 -2.47
N TYR A 93 9.84 -0.03 -1.30
CA TYR A 93 8.60 0.72 -1.14
C TYR A 93 8.65 2.08 -1.84
N ALA A 94 9.80 2.77 -1.83
CA ALA A 94 10.00 4.00 -2.58
C ALA A 94 9.83 3.77 -4.09
N MET A 95 10.34 2.66 -4.64
CA MET A 95 10.16 2.26 -6.04
C MET A 95 8.68 2.13 -6.41
N ALA A 96 7.81 1.70 -5.50
CA ALA A 96 6.38 1.61 -5.78
C ALA A 96 5.75 3.01 -6.02
N MET A 97 6.21 4.03 -5.30
CA MET A 97 5.82 5.42 -5.55
C MET A 97 6.41 5.94 -6.86
N ALA A 98 7.70 5.70 -7.13
CA ALA A 98 8.35 6.09 -8.37
C ALA A 98 7.63 5.51 -9.60
N ARG A 99 7.27 4.22 -9.55
CA ARG A 99 6.52 3.54 -10.61
C ARG A 99 5.17 4.19 -10.91
N ARG A 100 4.42 4.61 -9.88
CA ARG A 100 3.13 5.30 -10.06
C ARG A 100 3.30 6.62 -10.80
N HIS A 101 4.28 7.43 -10.39
CA HIS A 101 4.56 8.71 -11.05
C HIS A 101 5.12 8.52 -12.46
N LEU A 102 5.99 7.54 -12.68
CA LEU A 102 6.54 7.23 -13.99
C LEU A 102 5.44 6.85 -14.99
N ARG A 103 4.50 6.00 -14.59
CA ARG A 103 3.34 5.64 -15.41
C ARG A 103 2.42 6.84 -15.67
N ALA A 104 2.13 7.65 -14.64
CA ALA A 104 1.29 8.85 -14.78
C ALA A 104 1.89 9.89 -15.74
N GLU A 105 3.21 9.97 -15.81
CA GLU A 105 3.94 10.90 -16.67
C GLU A 105 4.42 10.25 -17.98
N ASN A 106 3.79 9.14 -18.40
CA ASN A 106 4.05 8.42 -19.65
C ASN A 106 5.54 8.07 -19.87
N GLY A 107 6.21 7.60 -18.81
CA GLY A 107 7.62 7.20 -18.87
C GLY A 107 8.63 8.37 -18.85
N ASN A 108 8.18 9.61 -18.60
CA ASN A 108 9.05 10.77 -18.48
C ASN A 108 9.66 10.87 -17.08
N GLU A 109 10.92 10.44 -16.94
CA GLU A 109 11.63 10.37 -15.66
C GLU A 109 11.75 11.73 -14.96
N LYS A 110 12.07 12.80 -15.70
CA LYS A 110 12.25 14.14 -15.10
C LYS A 110 10.95 14.68 -14.52
N LYS A 111 9.85 14.54 -15.25
CA LYS A 111 8.52 14.94 -14.75
C LYS A 111 8.09 14.06 -13.59
N ALA A 112 8.31 12.74 -13.67
CA ALA A 112 7.98 11.81 -12.61
C ALA A 112 8.74 12.14 -11.31
N LEU A 113 10.04 12.40 -11.39
CA LEU A 113 10.87 12.81 -10.25
C LEU A 113 10.35 14.12 -9.63
N GLN A 114 10.05 15.13 -10.46
CA GLN A 114 9.50 16.40 -9.95
C GLN A 114 8.16 16.20 -9.25
N LYS A 115 7.25 15.40 -9.83
CA LYS A 115 5.95 15.09 -9.23
C LYS A 115 6.07 14.29 -7.94
N MET A 116 7.03 13.38 -7.88
CA MET A 116 7.33 12.61 -6.68
C MET A 116 7.81 13.53 -5.55
N ARG A 117 8.74 14.45 -5.82
CA ARG A 117 9.19 15.47 -4.86
C ARG A 117 8.06 16.37 -4.37
N ASN A 118 7.26 16.90 -5.29
CA ASN A 118 6.09 17.72 -4.92
C ASN A 118 5.11 16.94 -4.05
N THR A 119 4.97 15.63 -4.29
CA THR A 119 4.10 14.77 -3.48
C THR A 119 4.69 14.54 -2.09
N ILE A 120 6.00 14.38 -1.96
CA ILE A 120 6.69 14.31 -0.67
C ILE A 120 6.47 15.62 0.11
N GLU A 121 6.75 16.77 -0.50
CA GLU A 121 6.55 18.09 0.13
C GLU A 121 5.10 18.31 0.55
N TYR A 122 4.14 17.93 -0.30
CA TYR A 122 2.72 18.01 0.03
C TYR A 122 2.37 17.15 1.25
N ARG A 123 2.92 15.94 1.34
CA ARG A 123 2.67 15.02 2.47
C ARG A 123 3.23 15.57 3.78
N ASP A 124 4.42 16.15 3.73
CA ASP A 124 5.03 16.83 4.88
C ASP A 124 4.20 18.03 5.30
N LYS A 125 3.80 18.89 4.35
CA LYS A 125 3.01 20.09 4.63
C LYS A 125 1.63 19.75 5.21
N MET A 126 0.98 18.71 4.71
CA MET A 126 -0.35 18.29 5.13
C MET A 126 -0.33 17.28 6.29
N LYS A 127 0.85 16.97 6.83
CA LYS A 127 1.02 16.04 7.96
C LYS A 127 0.30 14.71 7.76
N ILE A 128 0.37 14.18 6.54
CA ILE A 128 -0.40 12.99 6.14
C ILE A 128 -0.04 11.77 6.97
N ASP A 129 1.22 11.65 7.41
CA ASP A 129 1.64 10.51 8.22
C ASP A 129 1.09 10.58 9.65
N VAL A 130 0.95 11.78 10.24
CA VAL A 130 0.26 12.00 11.52
C VAL A 130 -1.23 11.62 11.40
N ILE A 131 -1.90 12.07 10.35
CA ILE A 131 -3.30 11.71 10.07
C ILE A 131 -3.47 10.19 9.96
N ARG A 132 -2.51 9.48 9.36
CA ARG A 132 -2.60 8.02 9.20
C ARG A 132 -2.40 7.27 10.51
N GLN A 133 -1.59 7.81 11.40
CA GLN A 133 -1.40 7.24 12.73
C GLN A 133 -2.67 7.31 13.57
N CYS A 134 -3.54 8.30 13.35
CA CYS A 134 -4.85 8.43 14.00
C CYS A 134 -5.78 7.21 13.78
N PHE A 135 -5.51 6.39 12.76
CA PHE A 135 -6.31 5.21 12.41
C PHE A 135 -5.67 3.88 12.81
N THR A 136 -4.55 3.90 13.54
CA THR A 136 -3.86 2.69 13.97
C THR A 136 -4.61 2.10 15.16
N LYS A 137 -5.13 0.88 14.97
CA LYS A 137 -6.23 0.28 15.74
C LYS A 137 -5.93 -0.07 17.21
N ASN A 138 -4.73 0.25 17.72
CA ASN A 138 -4.36 0.05 19.11
C ASN A 138 -4.12 1.43 19.74
N GLU A 139 -5.18 2.00 20.33
CA GLU A 139 -5.17 3.27 21.06
C GLU A 139 -4.18 3.28 22.25
N SER A 140 -3.58 2.14 22.61
CA SER A 140 -2.66 2.00 23.76
C SER A 140 -1.16 2.09 23.44
N ASP A 141 -0.75 1.91 22.18
CA ASP A 141 0.66 1.63 21.87
C ASP A 141 1.32 2.73 21.01
N PHE A 142 0.54 3.66 20.48
CA PHE A 142 1.05 4.76 19.67
C PHE A 142 1.08 6.06 20.47
N THR A 143 2.27 6.40 20.95
CA THR A 143 2.57 7.73 21.50
C THR A 143 3.17 8.56 20.36
N PRO A 144 2.49 9.62 19.86
CA PRO A 144 3.09 10.51 18.89
C PRO A 144 4.37 11.14 19.48
N PRO A 145 5.36 11.48 18.64
CA PRO A 145 6.46 12.32 19.08
C PRO A 145 5.92 13.60 19.76
N PRO A 146 6.56 14.13 20.81
CA PRO A 146 6.07 15.31 21.52
C PRO A 146 5.82 16.52 20.61
N GLU A 147 6.57 16.62 19.52
CA GLU A 147 6.44 17.68 18.51
C GLU A 147 5.21 17.55 17.59
N GLU A 148 4.56 16.37 17.57
CA GLU A 148 3.38 16.07 16.75
C GLU A 148 2.13 15.78 17.60
N GLU A 149 2.24 15.81 18.93
CA GLU A 149 1.16 15.43 19.86
C GLU A 149 -0.07 16.35 19.76
N GLU A 150 0.13 17.67 19.71
CA GLU A 150 -0.98 18.64 19.57
C GLU A 150 -1.72 18.47 18.23
N GLU A 151 -0.98 18.25 17.15
CA GLU A 151 -1.54 18.04 15.81
C GLU A 151 -2.29 16.71 15.72
N TYR A 152 -1.73 15.66 16.32
CA TYR A 152 -2.37 14.34 16.43
C TYR A 152 -3.72 14.45 17.14
N GLN A 153 -3.76 15.12 18.31
CA GLN A 153 -5.00 15.31 19.07
C GLN A 153 -6.03 16.12 18.29
N TYR A 154 -5.61 17.21 17.64
CA TYR A 154 -6.47 18.02 16.77
C TYR A 154 -7.10 17.16 15.67
N HIS A 155 -6.32 16.29 15.04
CA HIS A 155 -6.81 15.42 13.97
C HIS A 155 -7.81 14.38 14.50
N ILE A 156 -7.56 13.74 15.63
CA ILE A 156 -8.50 12.81 16.27
C ILE A 156 -9.84 13.50 16.54
N ASP A 157 -9.80 14.65 17.21
CA ASP A 157 -11.01 15.38 17.63
C ASP A 157 -11.87 15.84 16.45
N ASN A 158 -11.25 16.14 15.30
CA ASN A 158 -11.95 16.66 14.13
C ASN A 158 -12.26 15.60 13.06
N LEU A 159 -11.46 14.54 12.90
CA LEU A 159 -11.71 13.49 11.90
C LEU A 159 -12.73 12.45 12.38
N ALA A 160 -12.68 12.07 13.67
CA ALA A 160 -13.54 11.01 14.20
C ALA A 160 -15.05 11.35 14.04
N PRO A 161 -15.53 12.57 14.35
CA PRO A 161 -16.94 12.92 14.16
C PRO A 161 -17.37 12.82 12.69
N ASN A 162 -16.54 13.31 11.76
CA ASN A 162 -16.83 13.29 10.32
C ASN A 162 -16.90 11.88 9.73
N LEU A 163 -16.15 10.93 10.29
CA LEU A 163 -16.19 9.53 9.88
C LEU A 163 -17.39 8.77 10.47
N LEU A 164 -17.82 9.14 11.68
CA LEU A 164 -19.01 8.56 12.33
C LEU A 164 -20.31 8.91 11.59
N GLU A 165 -20.36 10.02 10.87
CA GLU A 165 -21.50 10.39 10.03
C GLU A 165 -21.80 9.38 8.91
N GLY A 166 -20.88 8.44 8.62
CA GLY A 166 -21.12 7.33 7.69
C GLY A 166 -21.29 7.78 6.23
N LYS A 167 -20.93 9.03 5.91
CA LYS A 167 -20.93 9.57 4.55
C LYS A 167 -19.90 8.86 3.66
N LEU A 168 -18.79 8.43 4.25
CA LEU A 168 -17.66 7.78 3.59
C LEU A 168 -17.28 6.52 4.36
N PHE A 169 -17.16 5.38 3.68
CA PHE A 169 -16.65 4.15 4.30
C PHE A 169 -15.95 3.25 3.28
N VAL A 170 -14.95 2.50 3.76
CA VAL A 170 -14.26 1.47 2.99
C VAL A 170 -14.81 0.11 3.39
N ARG A 171 -15.42 -0.63 2.45
CA ARG A 171 -16.01 -1.94 2.76
C ARG A 171 -15.93 -2.91 1.59
N GLY A 172 -15.25 -4.04 1.84
CA GLY A 172 -15.09 -5.12 0.87
C GLY A 172 -14.02 -4.82 -0.18
N TYR A 173 -13.87 -5.77 -1.10
CA TYR A 173 -12.89 -5.74 -2.17
C TYR A 173 -13.58 -6.04 -3.51
N SER A 174 -13.06 -5.47 -4.60
CA SER A 174 -13.45 -5.85 -5.95
C SER A 174 -12.92 -7.25 -6.29
N LYS A 175 -13.31 -7.78 -7.46
CA LYS A 175 -12.77 -9.04 -7.99
C LYS A 175 -11.26 -8.99 -8.29
N ASP A 176 -10.71 -7.78 -8.41
CA ASP A 176 -9.30 -7.52 -8.63
C ASP A 176 -8.56 -7.15 -7.34
N ASP A 177 -9.12 -7.54 -6.18
CA ASP A 177 -8.59 -7.27 -4.83
C ASP A 177 -8.36 -5.78 -4.51
N ARG A 178 -9.12 -4.88 -5.14
CA ARG A 178 -9.07 -3.44 -4.82
C ARG A 178 -10.07 -3.11 -3.74
N ALA A 179 -9.64 -2.38 -2.70
CA ALA A 179 -10.54 -1.90 -1.67
C ALA A 179 -11.65 -1.01 -2.25
N LEU A 180 -12.89 -1.24 -1.83
CA LEU A 180 -14.03 -0.45 -2.29
C LEU A 180 -14.24 0.76 -1.36
N TYR A 181 -14.11 1.95 -1.94
CA TYR A 181 -14.45 3.21 -1.29
C TYR A 181 -15.87 3.61 -1.67
N ILE A 182 -16.77 3.71 -0.68
CA ILE A 182 -18.19 3.97 -0.89
C ILE A 182 -18.52 5.35 -0.33
N THR A 183 -19.09 6.19 -1.20
CA THR A 183 -19.56 7.53 -0.85
C THR A 183 -21.09 7.57 -0.90
N ARG A 184 -21.74 7.91 0.21
CA ARG A 184 -23.17 8.19 0.22
C ARG A 184 -23.39 9.67 -0.06
N THR A 185 -23.46 10.02 -1.33
CA THR A 185 -23.89 11.36 -1.73
C THR A 185 -25.41 11.42 -1.57
N TYR A 186 -25.91 12.25 -0.66
CA TYR A 186 -27.35 12.49 -0.52
C TYR A 186 -27.87 13.17 -1.79
N LEU A 187 -28.46 12.40 -2.70
CA LEU A 187 -29.33 12.90 -3.78
C LEU A 187 -30.78 13.01 -3.27
N PHE A 188 -30.98 13.61 -2.09
CA PHE A 188 -32.31 13.73 -1.46
C PHE A 188 -32.56 15.13 -0.90
N GLU A 189 -32.44 16.15 -1.76
CA GLU A 189 -33.03 17.49 -1.51
C GLU A 189 -33.90 17.98 -2.67
N ALA A 190 -34.28 17.11 -3.62
CA ALA A 190 -35.06 17.51 -4.81
C ALA A 190 -36.53 17.04 -4.82
N PHE A 191 -37.04 16.37 -3.79
CA PHE A 191 -38.41 15.83 -3.78
C PHE A 191 -39.18 16.03 -2.46
N SER A 192 -38.98 17.16 -1.81
CA SER A 192 -39.91 17.63 -0.77
C SER A 192 -40.68 18.83 -1.32
N ASN A 193 -41.71 18.52 -2.12
CA ASN A 193 -42.82 19.45 -2.43
C ASN A 193 -43.85 19.37 -1.29
#